data_AF-A0A1H7UU50-F1
#
_entry.id   AF-A0A1H7UU50-F1
#
_cell.length_a   1.000
_cell.length_b   1.000
_cell.length_c   1.000
_cell.angle_alpha   90.00
_cell.angle_beta   90.00
_cell.angle_gamma   90.00
#
_symmetry.space_group_name_H-M   'P 1'
#
loop_
_entity.id
_entity.type
_entity.pdbx_description
1 polymer ?
#
loop_
_entity_poly.entity_id
_entity_poly.type
_entity_poly.pdbx_seq_one_letter_code
_entity_poly.pdbx_strand_id
1 'polypeptide(L)'
;MKINSLIQNKNISMKVNLLDEIDKDILIDEWGKDNLYSTDFYISKNIYIELILYSNEGVLVVGKADKVKDPVSEIKKNFGFNRSQAIIVVSESGAVYSEGLIEKSDIEDAFSFCLDAIDFLKAETSIVDVKKSSEEKEYSYEGITYVLEDDQCEELSFKDIPRYRVDDDLLTRIYALTKAFEERGIPAGDKNTYTDTDGNTYVRKYRREKIFGIDTGLTGEKEWYRQSNMDPDTYAIKTALFGVLGIHKFIVGHILEGIIYLLTFGGAGILPVIDVISLISGEYLYKKNTYTENGDKITDIVYLKKITKAKVSVLCLLCSIFMGIISSTVIYPAVLKGVSAGSAAVIEQIKEKENIENRVYGE
;
A
#
# COMPACT_ATOMS: atom_id res chain seq x y z
N MET A 1 25.65 15.85 -37.76
CA MET A 1 24.28 16.41 -37.77
C MET A 1 23.38 15.47 -36.97
N LYS A 2 23.07 15.85 -35.72
CA LYS A 2 22.10 15.30 -34.73
C LYS A 2 21.67 13.81 -34.83
N ILE A 3 22.40 12.92 -34.16
CA ILE A 3 21.87 11.69 -33.51
C ILE A 3 22.60 11.51 -32.17
N ASN A 4 22.38 12.42 -31.20
CA ASN A 4 22.99 12.30 -29.87
C ASN A 4 22.10 12.90 -28.75
N SER A 5 20.78 12.90 -28.93
CA SER A 5 19.86 13.61 -28.01
C SER A 5 18.56 12.87 -27.65
N LEU A 6 18.52 11.54 -27.72
CA LEU A 6 17.29 10.78 -27.41
C LEU A 6 17.46 9.63 -26.40
N ILE A 7 18.59 9.53 -25.70
CA ILE A 7 18.78 8.59 -24.59
C ILE A 7 19.30 9.32 -23.34
N GLN A 8 18.69 10.46 -23.01
CA GLN A 8 19.01 11.24 -21.79
C GLN A 8 17.78 11.54 -20.90
N ASN A 9 16.70 10.77 -21.03
CA ASN A 9 15.53 10.93 -20.16
C ASN A 9 14.90 9.60 -19.77
N LYS A 10 15.75 8.68 -19.30
CA LYS A 10 15.31 7.52 -18.54
C LYS A 10 15.88 7.73 -17.14
N ASN A 11 15.05 8.19 -16.21
CA ASN A 11 15.31 8.13 -14.77
C ASN A 11 15.49 6.66 -14.36
N ILE A 12 16.66 6.13 -14.70
CA ILE A 12 17.23 4.89 -14.22
C ILE A 12 18.35 5.34 -13.27
N SER A 13 18.00 5.91 -12.13
CA SER A 13 18.95 6.15 -11.04
C SER A 13 18.31 5.66 -9.76
N MET A 14 18.34 4.34 -9.58
CA MET A 14 18.24 3.61 -8.31
C MET A 14 18.05 2.12 -8.64
N LYS A 15 19.06 1.47 -9.24
CA LYS A 15 19.14 0.00 -9.36
C LYS A 15 20.57 -0.53 -9.49
N VAL A 16 21.57 0.19 -8.98
CA VAL A 16 22.86 -0.45 -8.70
C VAL A 16 22.80 -0.79 -7.23
N ASN A 17 22.46 -2.03 -6.90
CA ASN A 17 22.51 -2.51 -5.52
C ASN A 17 23.94 -2.40 -5.01
N LEU A 18 24.11 -1.93 -3.77
CA LEU A 18 25.42 -1.75 -3.14
C LEU A 18 25.98 -3.12 -2.76
N LEU A 19 25.09 -3.98 -2.28
CA LEU A 19 25.28 -5.40 -2.06
C LEU A 19 24.31 -6.17 -2.96
N ASP A 20 24.80 -7.15 -3.70
CA ASP A 20 23.88 -8.12 -4.32
C ASP A 20 23.31 -9.09 -3.26
N GLU A 21 22.39 -9.97 -3.66
CA GLU A 21 21.77 -10.91 -2.72
C GLU A 21 22.79 -11.91 -2.15
N ILE A 22 23.83 -12.27 -2.92
CA ILE A 22 24.90 -13.18 -2.47
C ILE A 22 25.76 -12.47 -1.43
N ASP A 23 26.08 -11.19 -1.65
CA ASP A 23 26.84 -10.37 -0.70
C ASP A 23 26.09 -10.25 0.64
N LYS A 24 24.78 -10.00 0.60
CA LYS A 24 23.93 -9.92 1.80
C LYS A 24 23.95 -11.24 2.56
N ASP A 25 23.75 -12.37 1.87
CA ASP A 25 23.76 -13.70 2.49
C ASP A 25 25.10 -14.00 3.17
N ILE A 26 26.23 -13.67 2.53
CA ILE A 26 27.55 -13.86 3.13
C ILE A 26 27.74 -12.97 4.37
N LEU A 27 27.32 -11.71 4.32
CA LEU A 27 27.43 -10.81 5.48
C LEU A 27 26.54 -11.28 6.65
N ILE A 28 25.35 -11.81 6.38
CA ILE A 28 24.48 -12.40 7.40
C ILE A 28 25.12 -13.66 8.00
N ASP A 29 25.70 -14.52 7.16
CA ASP A 29 26.39 -15.74 7.60
C ASP A 29 27.60 -15.40 8.48
N GLU A 30 28.40 -14.41 8.09
CA GLU A 30 29.54 -13.93 8.87
C GLU A 30 29.11 -13.22 10.16
N TRP A 31 28.02 -12.45 10.14
CA TRP A 31 27.46 -11.85 11.36
C TRP A 31 26.93 -12.89 12.35
N GLY A 32 26.51 -14.05 11.87
CA GLY A 32 25.92 -15.13 12.63
C GLY A 32 24.40 -15.18 12.44
N LYS A 33 23.90 -16.31 11.91
CA LYS A 33 22.48 -16.52 11.57
C LYS A 33 21.49 -16.38 12.72
N ASP A 34 21.97 -16.60 13.94
CA ASP A 34 21.15 -16.51 15.15
C ASP A 34 20.96 -15.04 15.61
N ASN A 35 21.67 -14.09 14.99
CA ASN A 35 21.55 -12.66 15.27
C ASN A 35 20.46 -12.00 14.42
N LEU A 36 19.94 -10.87 14.91
CA LEU A 36 18.86 -10.15 14.25
C LEU A 36 19.39 -9.34 13.06
N TYR A 37 18.63 -9.37 11.97
CA TYR A 37 18.91 -8.57 10.78
C TYR A 37 17.61 -8.05 10.16
N SER A 38 17.76 -7.02 9.33
CA SER A 38 16.68 -6.45 8.54
C SER A 38 17.21 -6.02 7.18
N THR A 39 16.44 -6.22 6.12
CA THR A 39 16.84 -5.89 4.75
C THR A 39 15.84 -4.97 4.08
N ASP A 40 16.34 -4.17 3.15
CA ASP A 40 15.57 -3.49 2.10
C ASP A 40 14.39 -2.62 2.60
N PHE A 41 14.69 -1.55 3.34
CA PHE A 41 13.66 -0.62 3.79
C PHE A 41 14.12 0.85 3.76
N TYR A 42 13.15 1.78 3.74
CA TYR A 42 13.42 3.22 3.70
C TYR A 42 13.20 3.85 5.07
N ILE A 43 14.20 4.59 5.56
CA ILE A 43 14.06 5.46 6.74
C ILE A 43 13.39 6.78 6.34
N SER A 44 13.82 7.33 5.21
CA SER A 44 13.30 8.57 4.67
C SER A 44 13.24 8.50 3.14
N LYS A 45 12.65 9.50 2.49
CA LYS A 45 12.61 9.58 1.02
C LYS A 45 13.98 9.51 0.35
N ASN A 46 14.99 9.90 1.12
CA ASN A 46 16.33 10.15 0.66
C ASN A 46 17.34 9.19 1.28
N ILE A 47 16.90 8.26 2.14
CA ILE A 47 17.76 7.27 2.80
C ILE A 47 17.12 5.90 2.70
N TYR A 48 17.78 5.01 1.98
CA TYR A 48 17.43 3.61 1.82
C TYR A 48 18.43 2.76 2.59
N ILE A 49 17.97 1.75 3.30
CA ILE A 49 18.82 0.81 4.01
C ILE A 49 18.71 -0.54 3.31
N GLU A 50 19.85 -1.03 2.85
CA GLU A 50 19.94 -2.35 2.20
C GLU A 50 20.03 -3.46 3.21
N LEU A 51 20.80 -3.24 4.27
CA LEU A 51 21.06 -4.24 5.29
C LEU A 51 21.31 -3.55 6.63
N ILE A 52 20.65 -3.99 7.69
CA ILE A 52 21.08 -3.76 9.07
C ILE A 52 21.38 -5.11 9.69
N LEU A 53 22.59 -5.26 10.19
CA LEU A 53 23.00 -6.34 11.06
C LEU A 53 23.13 -5.77 12.47
N TYR A 54 22.52 -6.43 13.45
CA TYR A 54 22.56 -5.96 14.82
C TYR A 54 22.64 -7.13 15.79
N SER A 55 23.47 -6.95 16.82
CA SER A 55 23.70 -7.90 17.89
C SER A 55 24.13 -7.14 19.14
N ASN A 56 24.36 -7.87 20.23
CA ASN A 56 25.02 -7.34 21.42
C ASN A 56 26.44 -6.81 21.15
N GLU A 57 27.05 -7.19 20.03
CA GLU A 57 28.39 -6.78 19.61
C GLU A 57 28.42 -5.42 18.91
N GLY A 58 27.29 -4.99 18.34
CA GLY A 58 27.18 -3.71 17.66
C GLY A 58 26.05 -3.68 16.64
N VAL A 59 25.99 -2.57 15.91
CA VAL A 59 25.08 -2.39 14.78
C VAL A 59 25.90 -2.00 13.56
N LEU A 60 25.73 -2.76 12.49
CA LEU A 60 26.21 -2.43 11.15
C LEU A 60 25.02 -2.02 10.29
N VAL A 61 25.04 -0.79 9.80
CA VAL A 61 24.02 -0.28 8.87
C VAL A 61 24.65 -0.05 7.51
N VAL A 62 24.12 -0.70 6.48
CA VAL A 62 24.50 -0.50 5.09
C VAL A 62 23.34 0.15 4.34
N GLY A 63 23.55 1.33 3.80
CA GLY A 63 22.50 2.08 3.12
C GLY A 63 22.98 3.00 2.01
N LYS A 64 22.01 3.63 1.37
CA LYS A 64 22.15 4.63 0.32
C LYS A 64 21.51 5.94 0.73
N ALA A 65 22.10 7.05 0.30
CA ALA A 65 21.51 8.37 0.50
C ALA A 65 21.53 9.26 -0.76
N ASP A 66 20.44 9.97 -1.02
CA ASP A 66 20.34 10.97 -2.09
C ASP A 66 20.03 12.35 -1.53
N LYS A 67 20.81 13.37 -1.93
CA LYS A 67 20.63 14.78 -1.51
C LYS A 67 20.55 14.99 0.01
N VAL A 68 21.14 14.09 0.81
CA VAL A 68 21.29 14.26 2.25
C VAL A 68 22.69 14.77 2.53
N LYS A 69 22.80 15.87 3.28
CA LYS A 69 24.09 16.48 3.62
C LYS A 69 24.91 15.60 4.58
N ASP A 70 24.23 14.96 5.52
CA ASP A 70 24.81 14.11 6.56
C ASP A 70 23.88 12.92 6.84
N PRO A 71 23.95 11.87 5.99
CA PRO A 71 23.03 10.73 6.11
C PRO A 71 23.28 9.92 7.38
N VAL A 72 24.52 9.88 7.88
CA VAL A 72 24.87 9.13 9.10
C VAL A 72 24.17 9.74 10.31
N SER A 73 24.24 11.06 10.49
CA SER A 73 23.56 11.75 11.60
C SER A 73 22.03 11.60 11.53
N GLU A 74 21.45 11.60 10.33
CA GLU A 74 20.01 11.37 10.15
C GLU A 74 19.62 9.92 10.52
N ILE A 75 20.40 8.92 10.11
CA ILE A 75 20.22 7.52 10.50
C ILE A 75 20.31 7.38 12.02
N LYS A 76 21.35 7.93 12.65
CA LYS A 76 21.53 7.89 14.12
C LYS A 76 20.34 8.50 14.85
N LYS A 77 19.85 9.64 14.38
CA LYS A 77 18.70 10.32 14.98
C LYS A 77 17.42 9.47 14.90
N ASN A 78 17.20 8.76 13.80
CA ASN A 78 15.99 7.95 13.62
C ASN A 78 16.02 6.67 14.47
N PHE A 79 17.18 6.04 14.61
CA PHE A 79 17.30 4.81 15.42
C PHE A 79 17.70 5.04 16.87
N GLY A 80 18.14 6.25 17.24
CA GLY A 80 18.66 6.52 18.58
C GLY A 80 20.05 5.93 18.82
N PHE A 81 20.83 5.70 17.76
CA PHE A 81 22.19 5.15 17.88
C PHE A 81 23.11 6.06 18.70
N ASN A 82 24.02 5.45 19.46
CA ASN A 82 25.01 6.13 20.29
C ASN A 82 26.41 6.17 19.61
N ARG A 83 27.50 5.82 20.30
CA ARG A 83 28.88 5.88 19.75
C ARG A 83 29.43 4.54 19.28
N SER A 84 28.78 3.42 19.59
CA SER A 84 29.23 2.05 19.30
C SER A 84 28.52 1.47 18.06
N GLN A 85 28.52 2.16 16.92
CA GLN A 85 27.90 1.68 15.68
C GLN A 85 28.80 1.94 14.48
N ALA A 86 28.88 0.94 13.60
CA ALA A 86 29.45 1.10 12.28
C ALA A 86 28.32 1.43 11.30
N ILE A 87 28.31 2.66 10.79
CA ILE A 87 27.30 3.08 9.81
C ILE A 87 28.03 3.33 8.50
N ILE A 88 27.62 2.65 7.44
CA ILE A 88 28.18 2.75 6.11
C ILE A 88 27.05 3.20 5.18
N VAL A 89 27.18 4.39 4.62
CA VAL A 89 26.22 4.94 3.66
C VAL A 89 26.93 5.38 2.40
N VAL A 90 26.49 4.94 1.24
CA VAL A 90 27.01 5.43 -0.05
C VAL A 90 26.00 6.34 -0.72
N SER A 91 26.41 7.53 -1.14
CA SER A 91 25.53 8.41 -1.90
C SER A 91 25.38 7.98 -3.35
N GLU A 92 24.38 8.54 -4.04
CA GLU A 92 24.26 8.36 -5.51
C GLU A 92 25.48 8.85 -6.29
N SER A 93 26.26 9.79 -5.72
CA SER A 93 27.51 10.26 -6.33
C SER A 93 28.70 9.35 -6.04
N GLY A 94 28.49 8.23 -5.37
CA GLY A 94 29.54 7.29 -4.93
C GLY A 94 30.34 7.78 -3.72
N ALA A 95 29.92 8.85 -3.04
CA ALA A 95 30.61 9.30 -1.83
C ALA A 95 30.24 8.37 -0.68
N VAL A 96 31.25 7.83 0.01
CA VAL A 96 31.00 6.99 1.18
C VAL A 96 31.08 7.81 2.45
N TYR A 97 30.05 7.70 3.27
CA TYR A 97 29.97 8.22 4.62
C TYR A 97 30.12 7.03 5.55
N SER A 98 31.18 7.02 6.35
CA SER A 98 31.35 6.03 7.41
C SER A 98 31.61 6.71 8.74
N GLU A 99 31.08 6.13 9.81
CA GLU A 99 31.39 6.50 11.19
C GLU A 99 31.61 5.22 11.99
N GLY A 100 32.62 5.24 12.87
CA GLY A 100 33.02 4.07 13.65
C GLY A 100 34.06 3.16 12.96
N LEU A 101 34.53 3.51 11.76
CA LEU A 101 35.53 2.74 11.00
C LEU A 101 36.77 3.59 10.70
N ILE A 102 37.92 2.94 10.47
CA ILE A 102 39.18 3.57 10.11
C ILE A 102 38.99 4.35 8.79
N GLU A 103 39.39 5.62 8.75
CA GLU A 103 39.35 6.47 7.54
C GLU A 103 40.13 5.80 6.39
N LYS A 104 39.44 5.03 5.54
CA LYS A 104 39.93 4.65 4.21
C LYS A 104 39.36 5.65 3.21
N SER A 105 40.24 6.38 2.52
CA SER A 105 39.86 7.45 1.58
C SER A 105 39.17 6.94 0.32
N ASP A 106 39.30 5.64 0.02
CA ASP A 106 38.79 5.05 -1.22
C ASP A 106 38.23 3.65 -0.93
N ILE A 107 36.91 3.50 -1.03
CA ILE A 107 36.23 2.20 -0.94
C ILE A 107 36.03 1.74 -2.39
N GLU A 108 36.98 0.96 -2.88
CA GLU A 108 36.88 0.32 -4.20
C GLU A 108 35.84 -0.81 -4.21
N ASP A 109 35.58 -1.41 -3.03
CA ASP A 109 34.67 -2.54 -2.84
C ASP A 109 33.92 -2.40 -1.51
N ALA A 110 32.62 -2.19 -1.58
CA ALA A 110 31.76 -2.01 -0.41
C ALA A 110 31.58 -3.30 0.39
N PHE A 111 31.61 -4.46 -0.26
CA PHE A 111 31.47 -5.76 0.41
C PHE A 111 32.69 -6.06 1.29
N SER A 112 33.89 -5.90 0.74
CA SER A 112 35.15 -6.03 1.48
C SER A 112 35.21 -5.08 2.69
N PHE A 113 34.72 -3.84 2.51
CA PHE A 113 34.64 -2.87 3.60
C PHE A 113 33.64 -3.27 4.69
N CYS A 114 32.53 -3.92 4.34
CA CYS A 114 31.57 -4.46 5.31
C CYS A 114 32.19 -5.62 6.13
N LEU A 115 32.99 -6.50 5.50
CA LEU A 115 33.71 -7.56 6.21
C LEU A 115 34.72 -6.98 7.22
N ASP A 116 35.52 -6.00 6.80
CA ASP A 116 36.43 -5.27 7.70
C ASP A 116 35.67 -4.66 8.90
N ALA A 117 34.46 -4.15 8.68
CA ALA A 117 33.62 -3.57 9.72
C ALA A 117 33.08 -4.62 10.70
N ILE A 118 32.68 -5.80 10.21
CA ILE A 118 32.24 -6.93 11.05
C ILE A 118 33.40 -7.39 11.94
N ASP A 119 34.58 -7.59 11.37
CA ASP A 119 35.78 -8.01 12.13
C ASP A 119 36.15 -6.98 13.21
N PHE A 120 36.04 -5.68 12.89
CA PHE A 120 36.26 -4.61 13.83
C PHE A 120 35.28 -4.66 15.01
N LEU A 121 33.97 -4.80 14.73
CA LEU A 121 32.93 -4.89 15.77
C LEU A 121 33.13 -6.12 16.67
N LYS A 122 33.51 -7.26 16.10
CA LYS A 122 33.80 -8.51 16.83
C LYS A 122 35.06 -8.42 17.70
N ALA A 123 36.09 -7.71 17.25
CA ALA A 123 37.34 -7.59 18.02
C ALA A 123 37.17 -6.72 19.28
N GLU A 124 36.26 -5.75 19.23
CA GLU A 124 36.10 -4.72 20.27
C GLU A 124 35.24 -5.17 21.47
N THR A 125 34.53 -6.29 21.37
CA THR A 125 33.59 -6.80 22.39
C THR A 125 34.22 -7.72 23.44
N SER A 126 35.54 -7.93 23.38
CA SER A 126 36.29 -8.77 24.32
C SER A 126 36.45 -8.19 25.74
N ILE A 127 35.65 -7.20 26.14
CA ILE A 127 35.80 -6.44 27.41
C ILE A 127 34.47 -6.40 28.21
N VAL A 128 34.47 -7.15 29.32
CA VAL A 128 33.62 -7.13 30.55
C VAL A 128 32.23 -7.80 30.51
N ASP A 129 32.14 -8.91 31.25
CA ASP A 129 30.90 -9.56 31.69
C ASP A 129 30.26 -8.82 32.88
N VAL A 130 28.95 -8.55 32.82
CA VAL A 130 28.14 -7.98 33.92
C VAL A 130 27.01 -8.94 34.29
N LYS A 131 26.77 -9.13 35.60
CA LYS A 131 25.83 -10.12 36.19
C LYS A 131 24.36 -9.64 36.18
N LYS A 132 23.43 -10.60 35.97
CA LYS A 132 21.95 -10.43 35.85
C LYS A 132 21.16 -10.37 37.18
N SER A 133 20.03 -9.63 37.19
CA SER A 133 18.99 -9.58 38.24
C SER A 133 17.67 -8.92 37.72
N SER A 134 16.53 -9.46 38.16
CA SER A 134 15.20 -9.46 37.49
C SER A 134 14.12 -8.49 38.03
N GLU A 135 13.41 -7.78 37.13
CA GLU A 135 11.99 -7.36 37.25
C GLU A 135 11.44 -6.75 35.92
N GLU A 136 10.18 -7.02 35.54
CA GLU A 136 9.54 -6.69 34.23
C GLU A 136 9.05 -5.24 34.05
N LYS A 137 9.05 -4.71 32.80
CA LYS A 137 8.45 -3.43 32.40
C LYS A 137 7.76 -3.47 31.03
N GLU A 138 6.72 -2.64 30.85
CA GLU A 138 5.95 -2.47 29.60
C GLU A 138 6.35 -1.20 28.82
N TYR A 139 6.37 -1.29 27.48
CA TYR A 139 6.61 -0.15 26.58
C TYR A 139 5.53 -0.04 25.48
N SER A 140 5.14 1.19 25.14
CA SER A 140 4.15 1.49 24.09
C SER A 140 4.67 2.56 23.12
N TYR A 141 4.64 2.26 21.81
CA TYR A 141 4.95 3.22 20.74
C TYR A 141 3.81 3.23 19.70
N GLU A 142 3.26 4.41 19.40
CA GLU A 142 2.11 4.61 18.48
C GLU A 142 0.89 3.68 18.71
N GLY A 143 0.71 3.17 19.94
CA GLY A 143 -0.44 2.34 20.32
C GLY A 143 -0.19 0.83 20.23
N ILE A 144 1.01 0.40 19.85
CA ILE A 144 1.43 -1.01 19.91
C ILE A 144 2.23 -1.20 21.20
N THR A 145 1.78 -2.12 22.06
CA THR A 145 2.38 -2.39 23.38
C THR A 145 3.19 -3.68 23.30
N TYR A 146 4.42 -3.63 23.79
CA TYR A 146 5.32 -4.78 23.89
C TYR A 146 5.63 -5.03 25.37
N VAL A 147 5.53 -6.29 25.79
CA VAL A 147 5.88 -6.76 27.15
C VAL A 147 7.15 -7.59 26.99
N LEU A 148 8.21 -7.24 27.71
CA LEU A 148 9.47 -7.99 27.68
C LEU A 148 10.01 -8.19 29.10
N GLU A 149 10.57 -9.38 29.34
CA GLU A 149 11.35 -9.75 30.51
C GLU A 149 12.82 -9.35 30.27
N ASP A 150 13.39 -8.41 31.05
CA ASP A 150 14.86 -8.28 31.12
C ASP A 150 15.41 -7.50 32.33
N ASP A 151 16.69 -7.72 32.59
CA ASP A 151 17.50 -7.28 33.74
C ASP A 151 17.94 -5.78 33.67
N GLN A 152 18.20 -5.13 34.82
CA GLN A 152 18.79 -3.76 34.84
C GLN A 152 19.86 -3.51 35.92
N CYS A 153 20.81 -2.66 35.52
CA CYS A 153 21.99 -2.12 36.21
C CYS A 153 21.71 -0.90 37.12
N GLU A 154 22.59 -0.68 38.11
CA GLU A 154 22.63 0.51 38.97
C GLU A 154 23.31 1.73 38.32
N GLU A 155 23.00 2.93 38.84
CA GLU A 155 23.56 4.23 38.47
C GLU A 155 25.09 4.31 38.67
N LEU A 156 25.83 4.69 37.62
CA LEU A 156 27.26 4.99 37.68
C LEU A 156 27.58 6.42 37.22
N SER A 157 28.52 7.04 37.93
CA SER A 157 28.90 8.45 37.76
C SER A 157 29.69 8.72 36.47
N PHE A 158 29.43 9.89 35.89
CA PHE A 158 29.75 10.33 34.53
C PHE A 158 31.23 10.45 34.09
N LYS A 159 32.22 9.96 34.85
CA LYS A 159 33.64 10.30 34.60
C LYS A 159 34.60 9.19 34.16
N ASP A 160 34.17 7.93 34.12
CA ASP A 160 34.97 6.82 33.60
C ASP A 160 34.11 5.89 32.74
N ILE A 161 33.49 6.41 31.67
CA ILE A 161 32.51 5.66 30.86
C ILE A 161 33.21 4.52 30.09
N PRO A 162 32.97 3.24 30.41
CA PRO A 162 33.36 2.12 29.56
C PRO A 162 32.51 2.16 28.29
N ARG A 163 33.08 1.76 27.14
CA ARG A 163 32.35 1.67 25.88
C ARG A 163 31.25 0.61 26.02
N TYR A 164 29.98 1.04 25.95
CA TYR A 164 28.83 0.21 26.25
C TYR A 164 28.52 -0.75 25.09
N ARG A 165 28.15 -2.00 25.45
CA ARG A 165 27.34 -2.90 24.61
C ARG A 165 26.06 -2.18 24.20
N VAL A 166 25.52 -2.52 23.03
CA VAL A 166 24.15 -2.12 22.66
C VAL A 166 23.23 -2.71 23.71
N ASP A 167 22.50 -1.87 24.45
CA ASP A 167 21.55 -2.37 25.45
C ASP A 167 20.36 -3.06 24.78
N ASP A 168 19.74 -4.02 25.48
CA ASP A 168 18.64 -4.82 24.94
C ASP A 168 17.41 -3.95 24.59
N ASP A 169 17.27 -2.78 25.23
CA ASP A 169 16.24 -1.77 24.92
C ASP A 169 16.45 -1.13 23.54
N LEU A 170 17.68 -0.73 23.21
CA LEU A 170 18.05 -0.20 21.90
C LEU A 170 17.89 -1.27 20.81
N LEU A 171 18.33 -2.51 21.08
CA LEU A 171 18.12 -3.66 20.19
C LEU A 171 16.64 -3.87 19.88
N THR A 172 15.80 -3.88 20.92
CA THR A 172 14.34 -4.01 20.81
C THR A 172 13.74 -2.87 20.01
N ARG A 173 14.17 -1.63 20.27
CA ARG A 173 13.68 -0.45 19.56
C ARG A 173 14.06 -0.48 18.08
N ILE A 174 15.29 -0.88 17.77
CA ILE A 174 15.75 -1.06 16.38
C ILE A 174 14.94 -2.16 15.70
N TYR A 175 14.73 -3.31 16.36
CA TYR A 175 13.92 -4.40 15.83
C TYR A 175 12.48 -3.95 15.54
N ALA A 176 11.83 -3.28 16.49
CA ALA A 176 10.47 -2.78 16.32
C ALA A 176 10.37 -1.73 15.20
N LEU A 177 11.35 -0.82 15.10
CA LEU A 177 11.41 0.18 14.04
C LEU A 177 11.66 -0.47 12.66
N THR A 178 12.63 -1.37 12.57
CA THR A 178 12.97 -2.07 11.31
C THR A 178 11.81 -2.92 10.83
N LYS A 179 11.16 -3.69 11.70
CA LYS A 179 9.92 -4.42 11.35
C LYS A 179 8.81 -3.48 10.89
N ALA A 180 8.60 -2.37 11.59
CA ALA A 180 7.63 -1.37 11.17
C ALA A 180 7.98 -0.75 9.80
N PHE A 181 9.27 -0.65 9.44
CA PHE A 181 9.71 -0.17 8.12
C PHE A 181 9.61 -1.24 7.03
N GLU A 182 9.97 -2.49 7.32
CA GLU A 182 9.81 -3.66 6.44
C GLU A 182 8.33 -3.85 6.07
N GLU A 183 7.43 -3.86 7.06
CA GLU A 183 5.99 -3.97 6.85
C GLU A 183 5.41 -2.81 6.05
N ARG A 184 6.06 -1.64 6.10
CA ARG A 184 5.64 -0.45 5.34
C ARG A 184 6.03 -0.55 3.87
N GLY A 185 7.05 -1.32 3.48
CA GLY A 185 7.40 -1.69 2.09
C GLY A 185 7.32 -0.54 1.08
N ILE A 186 7.77 0.68 1.43
CA ILE A 186 7.45 1.89 0.66
C ILE A 186 8.47 2.10 -0.47
N PRO A 187 8.10 1.97 -1.76
CA PRO A 187 8.96 2.43 -2.85
C PRO A 187 8.92 3.96 -2.90
N ALA A 188 10.06 4.60 -3.11
CA ALA A 188 10.23 6.06 -3.13
C ALA A 188 9.55 6.81 -4.31
N GLY A 189 8.53 6.23 -4.96
CA GLY A 189 7.67 6.87 -5.97
C GLY A 189 6.34 7.35 -5.39
N ASP A 190 5.60 8.16 -6.14
CA ASP A 190 4.34 8.84 -5.77
C ASP A 190 3.55 8.11 -4.65
N LYS A 191 3.42 8.76 -3.47
CA LYS A 191 3.15 8.15 -2.13
C LYS A 191 1.94 7.21 -2.00
N ASN A 192 1.16 7.03 -3.05
CA ASN A 192 -0.07 6.26 -3.08
C ASN A 192 -0.16 5.26 -4.25
N THR A 193 0.91 5.02 -5.02
CA THR A 193 0.93 3.99 -6.07
C THR A 193 2.23 3.19 -6.06
N TYR A 194 2.11 1.87 -6.19
CA TYR A 194 3.23 0.91 -6.25
C TYR A 194 3.03 0.00 -7.47
N THR A 195 4.10 -0.40 -8.16
CA THR A 195 4.02 -1.41 -9.22
C THR A 195 4.93 -2.57 -8.84
N ASP A 196 4.38 -3.78 -8.80
CA ASP A 196 5.14 -5.00 -8.49
C ASP A 196 6.04 -5.45 -9.65
N THR A 197 6.84 -6.48 -9.41
CA THR A 197 7.75 -7.08 -10.41
C THR A 197 7.00 -7.67 -11.60
N ASP A 198 5.73 -8.03 -11.43
CA ASP A 198 4.86 -8.61 -12.46
C ASP A 198 4.14 -7.53 -13.29
N GLY A 199 4.38 -6.25 -12.98
CA GLY A 199 3.79 -5.11 -13.67
C GLY A 199 2.36 -4.78 -13.23
N ASN A 200 1.86 -5.36 -12.14
CA ASN A 200 0.60 -4.95 -11.54
C ASN A 200 0.80 -3.68 -10.74
N THR A 201 -0.05 -2.69 -10.98
CA THR A 201 -0.07 -1.46 -10.19
C THR A 201 -1.06 -1.59 -9.05
N TYR A 202 -0.69 -1.08 -7.88
CA TYR A 202 -1.49 -0.99 -6.67
C TYR A 202 -1.64 0.48 -6.29
N VAL A 203 -2.75 0.82 -5.65
CA VAL A 203 -3.04 2.16 -5.16
C VAL A 203 -3.36 2.07 -3.67
N ARG A 204 -2.83 3.00 -2.89
CA ARG A 204 -3.09 3.07 -1.46
C ARG A 204 -4.37 3.85 -1.18
N LYS A 205 -5.35 3.22 -0.54
CA LYS A 205 -6.62 3.84 -0.14
C LYS A 205 -6.93 3.52 1.31
N TYR A 206 -7.76 4.34 1.95
CA TYR A 206 -8.29 4.02 3.27
C TYR A 206 -9.31 2.90 3.15
N ARG A 207 -9.17 1.85 3.97
CA ARG A 207 -10.22 0.85 4.13
C ARG A 207 -11.43 1.57 4.70
N ARG A 208 -12.56 1.46 4.02
CA ARG A 208 -13.84 1.95 4.55
C ARG A 208 -14.49 0.83 5.33
N GLU A 209 -14.72 1.06 6.61
CA GLU A 209 -15.48 0.12 7.42
C GLU A 209 -16.96 0.19 7.07
N LYS A 210 -17.52 -0.96 6.69
CA LYS A 210 -18.94 -1.11 6.44
C LYS A 210 -19.59 -1.83 7.61
N ILE A 211 -20.50 -1.16 8.29
CA ILE A 211 -21.36 -1.77 9.30
C ILE A 211 -22.71 -2.04 8.64
N PHE A 212 -23.15 -3.30 8.61
CA PHE A 212 -24.37 -3.74 7.90
C PHE A 212 -24.44 -3.32 6.42
N GLY A 213 -23.28 -3.26 5.74
CA GLY A 213 -23.20 -2.88 4.32
C GLY A 213 -23.29 -1.37 4.04
N ILE A 214 -23.52 -0.56 5.08
CA ILE A 214 -23.51 0.91 5.00
C ILE A 214 -22.09 1.40 5.28
N ASP A 215 -21.60 2.28 4.42
CA ASP A 215 -20.33 2.98 4.63
C ASP A 215 -20.48 3.94 5.82
N THR A 216 -19.72 3.69 6.88
CA THR A 216 -19.81 4.48 8.12
C THR A 216 -19.14 5.85 8.00
N GLY A 217 -18.37 6.07 6.93
CA GLY A 217 -17.50 7.25 6.80
C GLY A 217 -16.31 7.23 7.77
N LEU A 218 -16.21 6.22 8.64
CA LEU A 218 -15.02 5.99 9.46
C LEU A 218 -13.92 5.47 8.55
N THR A 219 -12.85 6.26 8.45
CA THR A 219 -11.65 5.88 7.71
C THR A 219 -10.82 4.94 8.58
N GLY A 220 -10.75 3.67 8.18
CA GLY A 220 -9.83 2.72 8.76
C GLY A 220 -8.40 2.94 8.28
N GLU A 221 -7.55 1.94 8.49
CA GLU A 221 -6.15 1.99 8.06
C GLU A 221 -6.00 2.03 6.53
N LYS A 222 -4.83 2.47 6.07
CA LYS A 222 -4.52 2.50 4.63
C LYS A 222 -4.08 1.12 4.18
N GLU A 223 -4.77 0.59 3.17
CA GLU A 223 -4.43 -0.67 2.52
C GLU A 223 -4.05 -0.45 1.06
N TRP A 224 -3.28 -1.39 0.51
CA TRP A 224 -2.94 -1.43 -0.91
C TRP A 224 -4.00 -2.22 -1.67
N TYR A 225 -4.58 -1.59 -2.68
CA TYR A 225 -5.57 -2.23 -3.55
C TYR A 225 -5.06 -2.30 -4.97
N ARG A 226 -5.36 -3.39 -5.67
CA ARG A 226 -4.97 -3.54 -7.08
C ARG A 226 -5.62 -2.45 -7.93
N GLN A 227 -4.85 -1.87 -8.84
CA GLN A 227 -5.33 -0.96 -9.87
C GLN A 227 -5.71 -1.74 -11.12
N SER A 228 -6.84 -1.39 -11.71
CA SER A 228 -7.30 -1.93 -12.98
C SER A 228 -6.47 -1.41 -14.14
N ASN A 229 -6.14 -2.29 -15.08
CA ASN A 229 -5.47 -1.95 -16.34
C ASN A 229 -6.43 -1.40 -17.41
N MET A 230 -7.73 -1.32 -17.11
CA MET A 230 -8.72 -0.77 -18.04
C MET A 230 -8.49 0.73 -18.27
N ASP A 231 -8.68 1.18 -19.51
CA ASP A 231 -8.64 2.61 -19.84
C ASP A 231 -9.81 3.36 -19.17
N PRO A 232 -9.52 4.31 -18.26
CA PRO A 232 -10.57 4.98 -17.50
C PRO A 232 -11.43 5.90 -18.38
N ASP A 233 -10.87 6.48 -19.45
CA ASP A 233 -11.60 7.36 -20.36
C ASP A 233 -12.68 6.56 -21.11
N THR A 234 -12.30 5.44 -21.71
CA THR A 234 -13.24 4.54 -22.41
C THR A 234 -14.32 4.03 -21.48
N TYR A 235 -13.97 3.64 -20.25
CA TYR A 235 -14.93 3.15 -19.27
C TYR A 235 -15.93 4.24 -18.85
N ALA A 236 -15.45 5.47 -18.64
CA ALA A 236 -16.30 6.62 -18.31
C ALA A 236 -17.29 6.97 -19.41
N ILE A 237 -16.84 6.94 -20.68
CA ILE A 237 -17.73 7.18 -21.83
C ILE A 237 -18.83 6.13 -21.91
N LYS A 238 -18.49 4.85 -21.73
CA LYS A 238 -19.48 3.76 -21.70
C LYS A 238 -20.46 3.91 -20.54
N THR A 239 -19.97 4.33 -19.37
CA THR A 239 -20.79 4.58 -18.18
C THR A 239 -21.74 5.76 -18.41
N ALA A 240 -21.29 6.86 -19.01
CA ALA A 240 -22.12 8.03 -19.26
C ALA A 240 -23.22 7.78 -20.29
N LEU A 241 -22.93 7.05 -21.38
CA LEU A 241 -23.88 6.79 -22.46
C LEU A 241 -24.83 5.63 -22.16
N PHE A 242 -24.29 4.53 -21.62
CA PHE A 242 -25.04 3.28 -21.42
C PHE A 242 -25.35 2.98 -19.96
N GLY A 243 -25.06 3.91 -19.06
CA GLY A 243 -25.24 3.70 -17.63
C GLY A 243 -26.70 3.48 -17.24
N VAL A 244 -27.65 4.14 -17.91
CA VAL A 244 -29.10 3.94 -17.70
C VAL A 244 -29.50 2.48 -17.96
N LEU A 245 -28.80 1.78 -18.84
CA LEU A 245 -29.02 0.36 -19.13
C LEU A 245 -28.17 -0.59 -18.25
N GLY A 246 -27.23 -0.05 -17.48
CA GLY A 246 -26.34 -0.85 -16.63
C GLY A 246 -25.20 -1.57 -17.35
N ILE A 247 -24.94 -1.27 -18.64
CA ILE A 247 -23.93 -1.98 -19.46
C ILE A 247 -22.53 -1.95 -18.82
N HIS A 248 -22.16 -0.83 -18.20
CA HIS A 248 -20.86 -0.65 -17.55
C HIS A 248 -20.64 -1.62 -16.38
N LYS A 249 -21.68 -2.07 -15.68
CA LYS A 249 -21.59 -3.07 -14.60
C LYS A 249 -21.32 -4.47 -15.14
N PHE A 250 -21.90 -4.81 -16.29
CA PHE A 250 -21.60 -6.09 -16.96
C PHE A 250 -20.15 -6.17 -17.44
N ILE A 251 -19.55 -5.05 -17.88
CA ILE A 251 -18.13 -5.00 -18.31
C ILE A 251 -17.17 -5.41 -17.18
N VAL A 252 -17.48 -5.04 -15.94
CA VAL A 252 -16.67 -5.38 -14.76
C VAL A 252 -17.07 -6.72 -14.13
N GLY A 253 -17.98 -7.48 -14.75
CA GLY A 253 -18.42 -8.80 -14.27
C GLY A 253 -19.48 -8.77 -13.17
N HIS A 254 -20.08 -7.60 -12.89
CA HIS A 254 -21.12 -7.43 -11.87
C HIS A 254 -22.50 -7.67 -12.47
N ILE A 255 -22.81 -8.94 -12.76
CA ILE A 255 -24.05 -9.34 -13.45
C ILE A 255 -25.28 -8.93 -12.64
N LEU A 256 -25.30 -9.20 -11.33
CA LEU A 256 -26.46 -8.90 -10.49
C LEU A 256 -26.71 -7.38 -10.36
N GLU A 257 -25.66 -6.59 -10.14
CA GLU A 257 -25.79 -5.12 -10.14
C GLU A 257 -26.25 -4.61 -11.51
N GLY A 258 -25.74 -5.18 -12.60
CA GLY A 258 -26.17 -4.86 -13.96
C GLY A 258 -27.66 -5.14 -14.20
N ILE A 259 -28.18 -6.27 -13.71
CA ILE A 259 -29.61 -6.59 -13.78
C ILE A 259 -30.43 -5.59 -12.97
N ILE A 260 -30.00 -5.23 -11.76
CA ILE A 260 -30.67 -4.22 -10.94
C ILE A 260 -30.70 -2.87 -11.67
N TYR A 261 -29.59 -2.45 -12.28
CA TYR A 261 -29.56 -1.24 -13.10
C TYR A 261 -30.51 -1.34 -14.28
N LEU A 262 -30.57 -2.48 -14.98
CA LEU A 262 -31.48 -2.65 -16.11
C LEU A 262 -32.95 -2.57 -15.69
N LEU A 263 -33.33 -3.25 -14.60
CA LEU A 263 -34.70 -3.25 -14.06
C LEU A 263 -35.12 -1.87 -13.54
N THR A 264 -34.17 -1.09 -13.02
CA THR A 264 -34.42 0.25 -12.47
C THR A 264 -34.09 1.36 -13.48
N PHE A 265 -33.71 1.04 -14.71
CA PHE A 265 -33.16 2.01 -15.68
C PHE A 265 -32.12 2.95 -15.04
N GLY A 266 -31.19 2.37 -14.28
CA GLY A 266 -30.13 3.06 -13.55
C GLY A 266 -30.63 3.94 -12.41
N GLY A 267 -31.72 3.56 -11.73
CA GLY A 267 -32.34 4.35 -10.66
C GLY A 267 -32.75 5.75 -11.13
N ALA A 268 -33.59 5.81 -12.17
CA ALA A 268 -33.98 7.05 -12.85
C ALA A 268 -32.80 7.86 -13.41
N GLY A 269 -31.69 7.17 -13.73
CA GLY A 269 -30.48 7.76 -14.26
C GLY A 269 -29.58 8.46 -13.23
N ILE A 270 -29.92 8.42 -11.93
CA ILE A 270 -29.09 8.99 -10.87
C ILE A 270 -27.87 8.09 -10.59
N LEU A 271 -28.04 6.76 -10.60
CA LEU A 271 -26.95 5.84 -10.27
C LEU A 271 -25.75 5.96 -11.24
N PRO A 272 -25.94 6.05 -12.57
CA PRO A 272 -24.86 6.33 -13.51
C PRO A 272 -24.11 7.64 -13.25
N VAL A 273 -24.82 8.68 -12.79
CA VAL A 273 -24.18 9.97 -12.46
C VAL A 273 -23.25 9.80 -11.27
N ILE A 274 -23.67 9.05 -10.24
CA ILE A 274 -22.82 8.73 -9.07
C ILE A 274 -21.61 7.89 -9.50
N ASP A 275 -21.79 6.92 -10.39
CA ASP A 275 -20.69 6.12 -10.95
C ASP A 275 -19.68 7.02 -11.70
N VAL A 276 -20.15 7.95 -12.54
CA VAL A 276 -19.28 8.92 -13.25
C VAL A 276 -18.55 9.83 -12.27
N ILE A 277 -19.21 10.35 -11.24
CA ILE A 277 -18.56 11.15 -10.19
C ILE A 277 -17.44 10.34 -9.50
N SER A 278 -17.70 9.07 -9.21
CA SER A 278 -16.73 8.16 -8.58
C SER A 278 -15.52 7.88 -9.49
N LEU A 279 -15.73 7.81 -10.81
CA LEU A 279 -14.65 7.69 -11.79
C LEU A 279 -13.78 8.95 -11.87
N ILE A 280 -14.43 10.12 -11.82
CA ILE A 280 -13.75 11.42 -11.83
C ILE A 280 -12.95 11.63 -10.53
N SER A 281 -13.46 11.20 -9.38
CA SER A 281 -12.75 11.29 -8.10
C SER A 281 -11.63 10.25 -7.97
N GLY A 282 -11.65 9.16 -8.76
CA GLY A 282 -10.72 8.05 -8.62
C GLY A 282 -11.05 7.16 -7.41
N GLU A 283 -12.32 7.14 -7.02
CA GLU A 283 -12.87 6.32 -5.94
C GLU A 283 -13.73 5.16 -6.48
N TYR A 284 -13.81 5.01 -7.80
CA TYR A 284 -14.51 3.90 -8.42
C TYR A 284 -13.76 2.59 -8.18
N LEU A 285 -14.42 1.66 -7.49
CA LEU A 285 -13.93 0.31 -7.24
C LEU A 285 -14.95 -0.72 -7.73
N TYR A 286 -14.45 -1.88 -8.10
CA TYR A 286 -15.29 -3.04 -8.41
C TYR A 286 -14.63 -4.30 -7.85
N LYS A 287 -15.46 -5.31 -7.54
CA LYS A 287 -14.96 -6.62 -7.12
C LYS A 287 -14.65 -7.47 -8.34
N LYS A 288 -13.46 -8.05 -8.41
CA LYS A 288 -13.09 -9.01 -9.44
C LYS A 288 -13.05 -10.40 -8.81
N ASN A 289 -13.81 -11.33 -9.37
CA ASN A 289 -13.81 -12.71 -8.92
C ASN A 289 -12.82 -13.49 -9.79
N THR A 290 -11.86 -14.14 -9.18
CA THR A 290 -10.93 -15.09 -9.82
C THR A 290 -11.22 -16.48 -9.24
N TYR A 291 -11.22 -17.50 -10.07
CA TYR A 291 -11.40 -18.89 -9.63
C TYR A 291 -10.06 -19.60 -9.66
N THR A 292 -9.70 -20.28 -8.58
CA THR A 292 -8.50 -21.13 -8.52
C THR A 292 -8.71 -22.39 -9.35
N GLU A 293 -7.64 -23.13 -9.61
CA GLU A 293 -7.72 -24.45 -10.27
C GLU A 293 -8.63 -25.43 -9.50
N ASN A 294 -8.71 -25.27 -8.17
CA ASN A 294 -9.58 -26.06 -7.30
C ASN A 294 -11.06 -25.60 -7.33
N GLY A 295 -11.39 -24.52 -8.04
CA GLY A 295 -12.73 -23.95 -8.11
C GLY A 295 -13.07 -22.97 -6.98
N ASP A 296 -12.14 -22.68 -6.08
CA ASP A 296 -12.35 -21.71 -5.01
C ASP A 296 -12.44 -20.29 -5.56
N LYS A 297 -13.40 -19.52 -5.05
CA LYS A 297 -13.64 -18.14 -5.48
C LYS A 297 -12.83 -17.17 -4.62
N ILE A 298 -11.84 -16.53 -5.23
CA ILE A 298 -11.10 -15.40 -4.64
C ILE A 298 -11.75 -14.10 -5.14
N THR A 299 -12.06 -13.19 -4.21
CA THR A 299 -12.69 -11.91 -4.53
C THR A 299 -11.74 -10.76 -4.22
N ASP A 300 -11.21 -10.13 -5.26
CA ASP A 300 -10.30 -8.99 -5.14
C ASP A 300 -11.06 -7.67 -5.28
N ILE A 301 -10.67 -6.66 -4.52
CA ILE A 301 -11.14 -5.28 -4.70
C ILE A 301 -10.18 -4.56 -5.63
N VAL A 302 -10.68 -4.06 -6.76
CA VAL A 302 -9.87 -3.40 -7.79
C VAL A 302 -10.36 -1.98 -8.01
N TYR A 303 -9.45 -1.01 -7.96
CA TYR A 303 -9.73 0.40 -8.24
C TYR A 303 -9.48 0.75 -9.70
N LEU A 304 -10.39 1.52 -10.30
CA LEU A 304 -10.13 2.10 -11.61
C LEU A 304 -9.25 3.35 -11.47
N LYS A 305 -8.37 3.58 -12.46
CA LYS A 305 -7.56 4.81 -12.49
C LYS A 305 -8.48 6.04 -12.62
N LYS A 306 -8.08 7.13 -11.97
CA LYS A 306 -8.76 8.43 -12.11
C LYS A 306 -8.66 8.93 -13.55
N ILE A 307 -9.74 9.52 -14.07
CA ILE A 307 -9.72 10.24 -15.34
C ILE A 307 -8.80 11.46 -15.21
N THR A 308 -7.75 11.52 -16.01
CA THR A 308 -6.79 12.63 -15.98
C THR A 308 -7.24 13.83 -16.81
N LYS A 309 -8.05 13.59 -17.85
CA LYS A 309 -8.52 14.62 -18.78
C LYS A 309 -9.78 15.30 -18.24
N ALA A 310 -9.61 16.53 -17.75
CA ALA A 310 -10.72 17.34 -17.21
C ALA A 310 -11.87 17.54 -18.21
N LYS A 311 -11.58 17.77 -19.50
CA LYS A 311 -12.60 17.93 -20.55
C LYS A 311 -13.47 16.67 -20.72
N VAL A 312 -12.85 15.50 -20.70
CA VAL A 312 -13.56 14.21 -20.80
C VAL A 312 -14.43 13.99 -19.57
N SER A 313 -13.92 14.32 -18.38
CA SER A 313 -14.67 14.22 -17.12
C SER A 313 -15.94 15.06 -17.14
N VAL A 314 -15.83 16.35 -17.50
CA VAL A 314 -16.98 17.27 -17.58
C VAL A 314 -17.99 16.80 -18.64
N LEU A 315 -17.51 16.37 -19.80
CA LEU A 315 -18.38 15.88 -20.88
C LEU A 315 -19.15 14.62 -20.46
N CYS A 316 -18.47 13.65 -19.82
CA CYS A 316 -19.11 12.43 -19.32
C CYS A 316 -20.15 12.74 -18.24
N LEU A 317 -19.86 13.68 -17.34
CA LEU A 317 -20.81 14.09 -16.30
C LEU A 317 -22.06 14.74 -16.89
N LEU A 318 -21.90 15.71 -17.79
CA LEU A 318 -23.01 16.37 -18.47
C LEU A 318 -23.84 15.38 -19.29
N CYS A 319 -23.17 14.48 -20.01
CA CYS A 319 -23.83 13.43 -20.78
C CYS A 319 -24.64 12.50 -19.88
N SER A 320 -24.08 12.06 -18.75
CA SER A 320 -24.79 11.19 -17.79
C SER A 320 -26.01 11.90 -17.17
N ILE A 321 -25.90 13.19 -16.84
CA ILE A 321 -27.02 13.98 -16.33
C ILE A 321 -28.12 14.10 -17.39
N PHE A 322 -27.75 14.41 -18.63
CA PHE A 322 -28.69 14.51 -19.74
C PHE A 322 -29.41 13.19 -20.01
N MET A 323 -28.69 12.07 -20.01
CA MET A 323 -29.28 10.73 -20.14
C MET A 323 -30.22 10.40 -18.98
N GLY A 324 -29.90 10.85 -17.75
CA GLY A 324 -30.80 10.70 -16.61
C GLY A 324 -32.09 11.53 -16.72
N ILE A 325 -32.01 12.75 -17.25
CA ILE A 325 -33.21 13.57 -17.54
C ILE A 325 -34.07 12.88 -18.60
N ILE A 326 -33.48 12.37 -19.69
CA ILE A 326 -34.23 11.62 -20.71
C ILE A 326 -34.89 10.38 -20.10
N SER A 327 -34.14 9.60 -19.30
CA SER A 327 -34.66 8.40 -18.65
C SER A 327 -35.86 8.72 -17.76
N SER A 328 -35.75 9.74 -16.91
CA SER A 328 -36.81 10.14 -15.97
C SER A 328 -38.02 10.79 -16.64
N THR A 329 -37.85 11.53 -17.73
CA THR A 329 -38.95 12.26 -18.40
C THR A 329 -39.63 11.47 -19.52
N VAL A 330 -38.92 10.53 -20.16
CA VAL A 330 -39.44 9.79 -21.33
C VAL A 330 -39.63 8.32 -20.99
N ILE A 331 -38.59 7.65 -20.50
CA ILE A 331 -38.58 6.19 -20.32
C ILE A 331 -39.48 5.80 -19.14
N TYR A 332 -39.29 6.44 -17.99
CA TYR A 332 -40.04 6.13 -16.77
C TYR A 332 -41.56 6.31 -16.92
N PRO A 333 -42.07 7.44 -17.46
CA PRO A 333 -43.50 7.60 -17.69
C PRO A 333 -44.07 6.59 -18.68
N ALA A 334 -43.31 6.23 -19.72
CA ALA A 334 -43.73 5.21 -20.68
C ALA A 334 -43.86 3.82 -20.01
N VAL A 335 -42.88 3.45 -19.18
CA VAL A 335 -42.90 2.19 -18.42
C VAL A 335 -44.05 2.19 -17.41
N LEU A 336 -44.22 3.26 -16.63
CA LEU A 336 -45.30 3.40 -15.65
C LEU A 336 -46.69 3.31 -16.31
N LYS A 337 -46.87 3.94 -17.47
CA LYS A 337 -48.10 3.85 -18.25
C LYS A 337 -48.35 2.43 -18.77
N GLY A 338 -47.30 1.73 -19.20
CA GLY A 338 -47.39 0.33 -19.61
C GLY A 338 -47.78 -0.59 -18.45
N VAL A 339 -47.16 -0.41 -17.29
CA VAL A 339 -47.46 -1.19 -16.07
C VAL A 339 -48.87 -0.91 -15.58
N SER A 340 -49.33 0.34 -15.58
CA SER A 340 -50.69 0.69 -15.15
C SER A 340 -51.77 0.16 -16.10
N ALA A 341 -51.52 0.18 -17.40
CA ALA A 341 -52.42 -0.43 -18.38
C ALA A 341 -52.47 -1.95 -18.24
N GLY A 342 -51.32 -2.59 -18.05
CA GLY A 342 -51.22 -4.04 -17.82
C GLY A 342 -51.93 -4.48 -16.54
N SER A 343 -51.74 -3.76 -15.44
CA SER A 343 -52.40 -4.08 -14.17
C SER A 343 -53.91 -3.88 -14.23
N ALA A 344 -54.40 -2.84 -14.92
CA ALA A 344 -55.82 -2.63 -15.16
C ALA A 344 -56.45 -3.80 -15.92
N ALA A 345 -55.79 -4.29 -16.98
CA ALA A 345 -56.27 -5.44 -17.76
C ALA A 345 -56.32 -6.73 -16.93
N VAL A 346 -55.32 -6.98 -16.09
CA VAL A 346 -55.31 -8.15 -15.17
C VAL A 346 -56.45 -8.05 -14.16
N ILE A 347 -56.69 -6.87 -13.58
CA ILE A 347 -57.79 -6.65 -12.63
C ILE A 347 -59.15 -6.87 -13.31
N GLU A 348 -59.32 -6.43 -14.55
CA GLU A 348 -60.53 -6.66 -15.33
C GLU A 348 -60.80 -8.15 -15.57
N GLN A 349 -59.76 -8.93 -15.94
CA GLN A 349 -59.86 -10.39 -16.10
C GLN A 349 -60.22 -11.10 -14.79
N ILE A 350 -59.66 -10.66 -13.66
CA ILE A 350 -59.99 -11.22 -12.34
C ILE A 350 -61.47 -10.97 -12.01
N LYS A 351 -61.96 -9.73 -12.23
CA LYS A 351 -63.36 -9.38 -11.99
C LYS A 351 -64.33 -10.16 -12.88
N GLU A 352 -63.98 -10.39 -14.14
CA GLU A 352 -64.79 -11.21 -15.05
C GLU A 352 -64.87 -12.65 -14.56
N LYS A 353 -63.75 -13.23 -14.12
CA LYS A 353 -63.70 -14.59 -13.58
C LYS A 353 -64.53 -14.74 -12.30
N GLU A 354 -64.43 -13.80 -11.36
CA GLU A 354 -65.24 -13.80 -10.14
C GLU A 354 -66.74 -13.69 -10.45
N ASN A 355 -67.13 -12.89 -11.45
CA ASN A 355 -68.53 -12.77 -11.88
C ASN A 355 -69.06 -14.09 -12.48
N ILE A 356 -68.22 -14.83 -13.22
CA ILE A 356 -68.56 -16.15 -13.75
C ILE A 356 -68.72 -17.16 -12.61
N GLU A 357 -67.78 -17.22 -11.66
CA GLU A 357 -67.84 -18.15 -10.52
C GLU A 357 -69.08 -17.89 -9.65
N ASN A 358 -69.40 -16.62 -9.37
CA ASN A 358 -70.60 -16.24 -8.63
C ASN A 358 -71.91 -16.65 -9.34
N ARG A 359 -71.92 -16.68 -10.69
CA ARG A 359 -73.07 -17.16 -11.47
C ARG A 359 -73.20 -18.68 -11.48
N VAL A 360 -72.09 -19.42 -11.36
CA VAL A 360 -72.10 -20.89 -11.41
C VAL A 360 -72.41 -21.51 -10.05
N TYR A 361 -71.94 -20.90 -8.95
CA TYR A 361 -72.05 -21.46 -7.59
C TYR A 361 -73.04 -20.72 -6.68
N GLY A 362 -73.64 -19.63 -7.15
CA GLY A 362 -74.59 -18.82 -6.39
C GLY A 362 -76.08 -19.21 -6.53
N GLU A 363 -76.37 -20.25 -7.33
CA GLU A 363 -77.67 -20.95 -7.35
C GLU A 363 -77.57 -22.27 -6.58
#